data_AF-A0A9E5RMK0-F1
#
_entry.id   AF-A0A9E5RMK0-F1
#
_cell.length_a   1.000
_cell.length_b   1.000
_cell.length_c   1.000
_cell.angle_alpha   90.00
_cell.angle_beta   90.00
_cell.angle_gamma   90.00
#
_symmetry.space_group_name_H-M   'P 1'
#
loop_
_entity.id
_entity.type
_entity.pdbx_description
1 polymer ?
#
loop_
_entity_poly.entity_id
_entity_poly.type
_entity_poly.pdbx_seq_one_letter_code
_entity_poly.pdbx_strand_id
1 'polypeptide(L)'
;MPDGDIVHSRLRRLYQEPYKWLCEGVATSDDCARALLEALKKDLKDKGDLSITLSQQMAASIAQIISNLEEARESDFAKLSVEFDNLVQQSDGSRYVKDLMLSAGKSYLNDLRYGREVDITHTSESIWRRYAHEVYESEFKERIPLTSEHHAGVAQEILDKRIEAMKPSIDSGIRKFTQTAIRNQSVARLSMPRSSSRKAIDLDEDLLAG
;
A
#
# COMPACT_ATOMS: atom_id res chain seq x y z
N MET A 1 29.42 -14.85 -10.20
CA MET A 1 29.16 -13.43 -10.51
C MET A 1 28.13 -12.95 -9.50
N PRO A 2 28.33 -11.82 -8.81
CA PRO A 2 27.24 -11.21 -8.06
C PRO A 2 26.20 -10.74 -9.07
N ASP A 3 24.94 -11.13 -8.90
CA ASP A 3 23.84 -10.68 -9.75
C ASP A 3 23.76 -9.15 -9.68
N GLY A 4 24.14 -8.46 -10.76
CA GLY A 4 24.14 -6.99 -10.86
C GLY A 4 22.75 -6.33 -10.73
N ASP A 5 21.72 -7.14 -10.48
CA ASP A 5 20.34 -6.77 -10.22
C ASP A 5 20.05 -6.48 -8.73
N ILE A 6 20.91 -6.91 -7.80
CA ILE A 6 20.70 -6.73 -6.36
C ILE A 6 21.64 -5.64 -5.83
N VAL A 7 21.06 -4.49 -5.51
CA VAL A 7 21.76 -3.32 -4.96
C VAL A 7 21.43 -3.06 -3.48
N HIS A 8 20.46 -3.79 -2.92
CA HIS A 8 20.08 -3.72 -1.51
C HIS A 8 19.71 -5.09 -0.94
N SER A 9 20.54 -5.62 -0.04
CA SER A 9 20.44 -7.02 0.44
C SER A 9 19.14 -7.35 1.19
N ARG A 10 18.49 -6.35 1.81
CA ARG A 10 17.23 -6.55 2.56
C ARG A 10 15.97 -6.24 1.77
N LEU A 11 16.10 -5.77 0.53
CA LEU A 11 14.94 -5.51 -0.33
C LEU A 11 14.68 -6.73 -1.21
N ARG A 12 13.41 -7.09 -1.38
CA ARG A 12 13.05 -8.14 -2.33
C ARG A 12 13.37 -7.71 -3.76
N ARG A 13 13.63 -8.67 -4.64
CA ARG A 13 14.04 -8.43 -6.03
C ARG A 13 13.12 -7.46 -6.78
N LEU A 14 11.81 -7.56 -6.54
CA LEU A 14 10.81 -6.71 -7.19
C LEU A 14 10.91 -5.22 -6.82
N TYR A 15 11.55 -4.88 -5.70
CA TYR A 15 11.77 -3.51 -5.24
C TYR A 15 13.18 -2.97 -5.54
N GLN A 16 14.07 -3.77 -6.14
CA GLN A 16 15.45 -3.36 -6.40
C GLN A 16 15.54 -2.21 -7.40
N GLU A 17 14.77 -2.28 -8.49
CA GLU A 17 14.76 -1.26 -9.54
C GLU A 17 14.25 0.11 -9.04
N PRO A 18 13.06 0.23 -8.42
CA PRO A 18 12.62 1.53 -7.90
C PRO A 18 13.60 2.09 -6.85
N TYR A 19 14.20 1.24 -6.00
CA TYR A 19 15.23 1.67 -5.07
C TYR A 19 16.50 2.18 -5.78
N LYS A 20 16.94 1.49 -6.84
CA LYS A 20 18.10 1.91 -7.65
C LYS A 20 17.88 3.29 -8.26
N TRP A 21 16.70 3.54 -8.85
CA TRP A 21 16.35 4.85 -9.40
C TRP A 21 16.32 5.95 -8.35
N LEU A 22 15.78 5.64 -7.16
CA LEU A 22 15.80 6.56 -6.03
C LEU A 22 17.22 6.88 -5.57
N CYS A 23 18.15 5.93 -5.64
CA CYS A 23 19.54 6.17 -5.27
C CYS A 23 20.26 7.04 -6.31
N GLU A 24 20.12 6.68 -7.59
CA GLU A 24 20.78 7.37 -8.71
C GLU A 24 20.23 8.79 -8.94
N GLY A 25 18.96 9.04 -8.60
CA GLY A 25 18.34 10.35 -8.76
C GLY A 25 18.13 10.77 -10.21
N VAL A 26 18.16 9.81 -11.14
CA VAL A 26 18.03 10.02 -12.59
C VAL A 26 16.57 10.09 -13.06
N ALA A 27 15.64 9.55 -12.28
CA ALA A 27 14.22 9.51 -12.59
C ALA A 27 13.44 10.53 -11.73
N THR A 28 12.30 11.01 -12.23
CA THR A 28 11.42 11.88 -11.45
C THR A 28 10.80 11.12 -10.28
N SER A 29 10.27 11.85 -9.28
CA SER A 29 9.52 11.23 -8.18
C SER A 29 8.31 10.43 -8.69
N ASP A 30 7.64 10.89 -9.75
CA ASP A 30 6.49 10.19 -10.33
C ASP A 30 6.90 8.92 -11.06
N ASP A 31 8.04 8.93 -11.77
CA ASP A 31 8.58 7.73 -12.41
C ASP A 31 8.98 6.67 -11.37
N CYS A 32 9.65 7.11 -10.30
CA CYS A 32 10.01 6.23 -9.19
C CYS A 32 8.75 5.67 -8.51
N ALA A 33 7.75 6.51 -8.23
CA ALA A 33 6.50 6.10 -7.63
C ALA A 33 5.75 5.09 -8.51
N ARG A 34 5.78 5.28 -9.83
CA ARG A 34 5.16 4.36 -10.79
C ARG A 34 5.84 3.00 -10.79
N ALA A 35 7.18 2.95 -10.82
CA ALA A 35 7.93 1.69 -10.74
C ALA A 35 7.67 0.96 -9.42
N LEU A 36 7.62 1.72 -8.32
CA LEU A 36 7.30 1.20 -6.98
C LEU A 36 5.86 0.65 -6.90
N LEU A 37 4.88 1.32 -7.52
CA LEU A 37 3.50 0.84 -7.58
C LEU A 37 3.34 -0.42 -8.44
N GLU A 38 4.12 -0.58 -9.51
CA GLU A 38 4.20 -1.83 -10.28
C GLU A 38 4.68 -2.99 -9.40
N ALA A 39 5.76 -2.75 -8.65
CA ALA A 39 6.33 -3.69 -7.71
C ALA A 39 5.32 -4.07 -6.61
N LEU A 40 4.70 -3.07 -5.97
CA LEU A 40 3.67 -3.27 -4.95
C LEU A 40 2.46 -4.03 -5.49
N LYS A 41 1.98 -3.71 -6.71
CA LYS A 41 0.88 -4.43 -7.37
C LYS A 41 1.21 -5.91 -7.52
N LYS A 42 2.42 -6.25 -7.99
CA LYS A 42 2.86 -7.64 -8.12
C LYS A 42 2.90 -8.33 -6.76
N ASP A 43 3.44 -7.64 -5.76
CA ASP A 43 3.54 -8.19 -4.42
C ASP A 43 2.17 -8.46 -3.76
N LEU A 44 1.22 -7.53 -3.92
CA LEU A 44 -0.16 -7.72 -3.48
C LEU A 44 -0.82 -8.91 -4.19
N LYS A 45 -0.56 -9.11 -5.49
CA LYS A 45 -1.06 -10.28 -6.24
C LYS A 45 -0.46 -11.58 -5.72
N ASP A 46 0.84 -11.61 -5.49
CA ASP A 46 1.55 -12.79 -4.98
C ASP A 46 1.07 -13.17 -3.57
N LYS A 47 0.64 -12.19 -2.76
CA LYS A 47 0.05 -12.39 -1.44
C LYS A 47 -1.40 -12.93 -1.46
N GLY A 48 -2.09 -12.81 -2.59
CA GLY A 48 -3.40 -13.42 -2.82
C GLY A 48 -4.59 -12.72 -2.16
N ASP A 49 -5.76 -13.35 -2.31
CA ASP A 49 -7.08 -12.75 -2.00
C ASP A 49 -7.49 -12.81 -0.52
N LEU A 50 -6.71 -13.47 0.34
CA LEU A 50 -7.02 -13.58 1.79
C LEU A 50 -7.25 -12.20 2.43
N SER A 51 -6.46 -11.20 2.04
CA SER A 51 -6.58 -9.83 2.55
C SER A 51 -7.95 -9.20 2.25
N ILE A 52 -8.57 -9.53 1.12
CA ILE A 52 -9.89 -9.06 0.72
C ILE A 52 -10.97 -9.71 1.58
N THR A 53 -10.89 -11.03 1.76
CA THR A 53 -11.85 -11.75 2.61
C THR A 53 -11.81 -11.24 4.05
N LEU A 54 -10.61 -11.08 4.62
CA LEU A 54 -10.43 -10.57 5.98
C LEU A 54 -10.94 -9.13 6.12
N SER A 55 -10.66 -8.24 5.17
CA SER A 55 -11.13 -6.85 5.27
C SER A 55 -12.66 -6.75 5.22
N GLN A 56 -13.32 -7.61 4.44
CA GLN A 56 -14.78 -7.69 4.38
C GLN A 56 -15.39 -8.25 5.67
N GLN A 57 -14.81 -9.32 6.23
CA GLN A 57 -15.28 -9.89 7.49
C GLN A 57 -15.12 -8.90 8.65
N MET A 58 -13.96 -8.25 8.76
CA MET A 58 -13.72 -7.21 9.76
C MET A 58 -14.70 -6.04 9.61
N ALA A 59 -14.97 -5.60 8.37
CA ALA A 59 -15.95 -4.56 8.12
C ALA A 59 -17.37 -4.96 8.52
N ALA A 60 -17.75 -6.22 8.32
CA ALA A 60 -19.05 -6.73 8.74
C ALA A 60 -19.20 -6.74 10.27
N SER A 61 -18.15 -7.12 11.01
CA SER A 61 -18.14 -7.04 12.48
C SER A 61 -18.27 -5.59 12.96
N ILE A 62 -17.52 -4.66 12.34
CA ILE A 62 -17.60 -3.23 12.68
C ILE A 62 -19.00 -2.66 12.39
N ALA A 63 -19.63 -3.03 11.27
CA ALA A 63 -20.94 -2.50 10.89
C ALA A 63 -22.01 -2.71 11.96
N GLN A 64 -21.93 -3.81 12.73
CA GLN A 64 -22.84 -4.10 13.84
C GLN A 64 -22.76 -3.06 14.97
N ILE A 65 -21.59 -2.45 15.18
CA ILE A 65 -21.37 -1.42 16.21
C ILE A 65 -21.56 -0.01 15.64
N ILE A 66 -21.20 0.22 14.37
CA ILE A 66 -21.43 1.53 13.72
C ILE A 66 -22.91 1.92 13.76
N SER A 67 -23.84 0.95 13.61
CA SER A 67 -25.28 1.24 13.68
C SER A 67 -25.72 1.87 15.01
N ASN A 68 -24.94 1.70 16.09
CA ASN A 68 -25.20 2.26 17.42
C ASN A 68 -23.96 3.00 17.97
N LEU A 69 -23.20 3.69 17.11
CA LEU A 69 -21.87 4.24 17.46
C LEU A 69 -21.91 5.24 18.63
N GLU A 70 -22.98 6.02 18.76
CA GLU A 70 -23.18 6.97 19.88
C GLU A 70 -23.30 6.27 21.24
N GLU A 71 -23.75 5.02 21.25
CA GLU A 71 -23.91 4.20 22.46
C GLU A 71 -22.76 3.20 22.65
N ALA A 72 -21.83 3.14 21.69
CA ALA A 72 -20.73 2.19 21.69
C ALA A 72 -19.81 2.43 22.90
N ARG A 73 -19.56 1.37 23.66
CA ARG A 73 -18.73 1.41 24.86
C ARG A 73 -17.33 0.93 24.55
N GLU A 74 -16.40 1.26 25.44
CA GLU A 74 -15.03 0.73 25.42
C GLU A 74 -14.99 -0.80 25.29
N SER A 75 -15.90 -1.50 25.96
CA SER A 75 -16.03 -2.96 25.90
C SER A 75 -16.36 -3.49 24.50
N ASP A 76 -17.00 -2.69 23.64
CA ASP A 76 -17.39 -3.11 22.30
C ASP A 76 -16.19 -3.05 21.34
N PHE A 77 -15.34 -2.03 21.47
CA PHE A 77 -14.05 -1.99 20.79
C PHE A 77 -13.11 -3.11 21.24
N ALA A 78 -13.08 -3.41 22.55
CA ALA A 78 -12.30 -4.54 23.06
C ALA A 78 -12.79 -5.88 22.48
N LYS A 79 -14.10 -6.11 22.38
CA LYS A 79 -14.68 -7.30 21.74
C LYS A 79 -14.31 -7.40 20.26
N LEU A 80 -14.43 -6.31 19.50
CA LEU A 80 -14.04 -6.27 18.09
C LEU A 80 -12.55 -6.60 17.89
N SER A 81 -11.69 -6.10 18.77
CA SER A 81 -10.26 -6.39 18.73
C SER A 81 -9.99 -7.90 18.86
N VAL A 82 -10.65 -8.57 19.81
CA VAL A 82 -10.57 -10.03 20.00
C VAL A 82 -11.21 -10.79 18.82
N GLU A 83 -12.32 -10.29 18.29
CA GLU A 83 -12.95 -10.88 17.11
C GLU A 83 -12.02 -10.84 15.89
N PHE A 84 -11.28 -9.75 15.69
CA PHE A 84 -10.29 -9.64 14.62
C PHE A 84 -9.15 -10.64 14.80
N ASP A 85 -8.66 -10.82 16.03
CA ASP A 85 -7.66 -11.84 16.34
C ASP A 85 -8.19 -13.23 15.95
N ASN A 86 -9.43 -13.56 16.30
CA ASN A 86 -10.06 -14.83 15.99
C ASN A 86 -10.25 -15.05 14.47
N LEU A 87 -10.75 -14.05 13.75
CA LEU A 87 -10.93 -14.11 12.29
C LEU A 87 -9.61 -14.43 11.57
N VAL A 88 -8.54 -13.75 11.98
CA VAL A 88 -7.21 -13.93 11.40
C VAL A 88 -6.61 -15.29 11.76
N GLN A 89 -6.79 -15.76 13.00
CA GLN A 89 -6.32 -17.07 13.44
C GLN A 89 -7.01 -18.22 12.71
N GLN A 90 -8.34 -18.13 12.51
CA GLN A 90 -9.17 -19.18 11.91
C GLN A 90 -9.07 -19.24 10.38
N SER A 91 -8.62 -18.16 9.72
CA SER A 91 -8.47 -18.15 8.28
C SER A 91 -7.29 -19.01 7.82
N ASP A 92 -7.35 -19.62 6.65
CA ASP A 92 -6.18 -20.28 6.05
C ASP A 92 -5.32 -19.28 5.27
N GLY A 93 -3.99 -19.47 5.29
CA GLY A 93 -3.05 -18.71 4.46
C GLY A 93 -1.86 -18.13 5.21
N SER A 94 -1.12 -17.25 4.53
CA SER A 94 0.17 -16.73 4.99
C SER A 94 0.06 -15.98 6.33
N ARG A 95 0.86 -16.40 7.32
CA ARG A 95 1.01 -15.70 8.61
C ARG A 95 1.37 -14.23 8.42
N TYR A 96 2.20 -13.93 7.44
CA TYR A 96 2.60 -12.55 7.16
C TYR A 96 1.42 -11.68 6.73
N VAL A 97 0.58 -12.17 5.82
CA VAL A 97 -0.62 -11.46 5.36
C VAL A 97 -1.60 -11.26 6.52
N LYS A 98 -1.77 -12.29 7.34
CA LYS A 98 -2.58 -12.27 8.56
C LYS A 98 -2.14 -11.18 9.53
N ASP A 99 -0.84 -11.11 9.84
CA ASP A 99 -0.30 -10.13 10.78
C ASP A 99 -0.49 -8.69 10.27
N LEU A 100 -0.23 -8.43 8.99
CA LEU A 100 -0.45 -7.11 8.38
C LEU A 100 -1.95 -6.73 8.33
N MET A 101 -2.83 -7.68 8.03
CA MET A 101 -4.28 -7.45 8.05
C MET A 101 -4.79 -7.14 9.45
N LEU A 102 -4.29 -7.84 10.47
CA LEU A 102 -4.62 -7.60 11.85
C LEU A 102 -4.17 -6.20 12.29
N SER A 103 -2.94 -5.80 11.93
CA SER A 103 -2.42 -4.45 12.15
C SER A 103 -3.34 -3.40 11.53
N ALA A 104 -3.68 -3.56 10.24
CA ALA A 104 -4.55 -2.64 9.51
C ALA A 104 -5.96 -2.53 10.12
N GLY A 105 -6.56 -3.67 10.49
CA GLY A 105 -7.88 -3.72 11.13
C GLY A 105 -7.88 -3.05 12.51
N LYS A 106 -6.90 -3.37 13.36
CA LYS A 106 -6.77 -2.76 14.70
C LYS A 106 -6.45 -1.27 14.63
N SER A 107 -5.65 -0.85 13.66
CA SER A 107 -5.38 0.57 13.38
C SER A 107 -6.67 1.31 13.02
N TYR A 108 -7.51 0.74 12.14
CA TYR A 108 -8.82 1.31 11.81
C TYR A 108 -9.74 1.39 13.03
N LEU A 109 -9.82 0.31 13.81
CA LEU A 109 -10.63 0.24 15.02
C LEU A 109 -10.21 1.29 16.06
N ASN A 110 -8.90 1.50 16.20
CA ASN A 110 -8.34 2.50 17.09
C ASN A 110 -8.75 3.93 16.69
N ASP A 111 -8.70 4.24 15.40
CA ASP A 111 -9.13 5.56 14.92
C ASP A 111 -10.63 5.78 15.10
N LEU A 112 -11.45 4.74 14.86
CA LEU A 112 -12.89 4.75 15.12
C LEU A 112 -13.17 5.01 16.62
N ARG A 113 -12.47 4.32 17.52
CA ARG A 113 -12.61 4.46 18.97
C ARG A 113 -12.34 5.87 19.47
N TYR A 114 -11.33 6.53 18.91
CA TYR A 114 -10.93 7.87 19.33
C TYR A 114 -11.57 9.00 18.52
N GLY A 115 -12.62 8.70 17.74
CA GLY A 115 -13.37 9.70 16.99
C GLY A 115 -12.54 10.42 15.92
N ARG A 116 -11.48 9.79 15.42
CA ARG A 116 -10.74 10.34 14.28
C ARG A 116 -11.58 10.15 13.02
N GLU A 117 -11.43 11.06 12.07
CA GLU A 117 -12.17 11.02 10.83
C GLU A 117 -11.85 9.73 10.05
N VAL A 118 -12.79 8.79 10.05
CA VAL A 118 -12.71 7.51 9.33
C VAL A 118 -13.92 7.34 8.43
N ASP A 119 -13.70 6.81 7.22
CA ASP A 119 -14.78 6.50 6.31
C ASP A 119 -15.50 5.22 6.75
N ILE A 120 -16.57 5.43 7.51
CA ILE A 120 -17.48 4.38 7.99
C ILE A 120 -18.35 3.79 6.87
N THR A 121 -18.53 4.50 5.75
CA THR A 121 -19.37 4.05 4.62
C THR A 121 -18.68 3.01 3.76
N HIS A 122 -17.35 3.09 3.64
CA HIS A 122 -16.52 2.13 2.91
C HIS A 122 -15.50 1.45 3.82
N THR A 123 -15.97 0.90 4.95
CA THR A 123 -15.11 0.32 5.99
C THR A 123 -14.13 -0.74 5.44
N SER A 124 -14.58 -1.67 4.58
CA SER A 124 -13.70 -2.69 3.98
C SER A 124 -12.64 -2.09 3.05
N GLU A 125 -12.99 -1.05 2.29
CA GLU A 125 -12.06 -0.27 1.47
C GLU A 125 -11.01 0.41 2.37
N SER A 126 -11.45 1.05 3.45
CA SER A 126 -10.56 1.72 4.40
C SER A 126 -9.56 0.77 5.07
N ILE A 127 -10.02 -0.40 5.52
CA ILE A 127 -9.16 -1.42 6.14
C ILE A 127 -8.17 -1.97 5.12
N TRP A 128 -8.64 -2.33 3.91
CA TRP A 128 -7.74 -2.88 2.89
C TRP A 128 -6.74 -1.84 2.38
N ARG A 129 -7.13 -0.57 2.30
CA ARG A 129 -6.22 0.53 1.97
C ARG A 129 -5.08 0.63 2.97
N ARG A 130 -5.40 0.56 4.29
CA ARG A 130 -4.39 0.51 5.35
C ARG A 130 -3.47 -0.70 5.17
N TYR A 131 -4.01 -1.88 4.92
CA TYR A 131 -3.21 -3.07 4.64
C TYR A 131 -2.24 -2.88 3.47
N ALA A 132 -2.68 -2.29 2.35
CA ALA A 132 -1.81 -2.03 1.22
C ALA A 132 -0.68 -1.04 1.56
N HIS A 133 -0.94 -0.05 2.43
CA HIS A 133 0.10 0.81 3.00
C HIS A 133 1.07 0.03 3.90
N GLU A 134 0.56 -0.83 4.80
CA GLU A 134 1.40 -1.67 5.67
C GLU A 134 2.33 -2.58 4.85
N VAL A 135 1.85 -3.14 3.73
CA VAL A 135 2.71 -3.91 2.80
C VAL A 135 3.80 -3.02 2.20
N TYR A 136 3.44 -1.83 1.72
CA TYR A 136 4.40 -0.87 1.18
C TYR A 136 5.47 -0.47 2.21
N GLU A 137 5.06 -0.11 3.42
CA GLU A 137 5.96 0.31 4.51
C GLU A 137 6.92 -0.84 4.89
N SER A 138 6.38 -2.01 5.21
CA SER A 138 7.15 -3.18 5.69
C SER A 138 8.07 -3.83 4.66
N GLU A 139 7.70 -3.79 3.38
CA GLU A 139 8.46 -4.44 2.30
C GLU A 139 9.42 -3.47 1.61
N PHE A 140 9.18 -2.16 1.71
CA PHE A 140 9.99 -1.14 1.04
C PHE A 140 10.58 -0.13 2.03
N LYS A 141 9.75 0.75 2.61
CA LYS A 141 10.24 1.93 3.35
C LYS A 141 11.10 1.55 4.56
N GLU A 142 10.62 0.61 5.38
CA GLU A 142 11.31 0.15 6.58
C GLU A 142 12.56 -0.69 6.28
N ARG A 143 12.70 -1.18 5.04
CA ARG A 143 13.86 -1.97 4.62
C ARG A 143 15.03 -1.11 4.21
N ILE A 144 14.80 0.08 3.65
CA ILE A 144 15.83 1.00 3.16
C ILE A 144 16.88 1.35 4.23
N PRO A 145 16.53 1.74 5.47
CA PRO A 145 17.53 2.11 6.48
C PRO A 145 18.27 0.91 7.07
N LEU A 146 18.00 -0.33 6.63
CA LEU A 146 18.67 -1.54 7.13
C LEU A 146 20.04 -1.78 6.46
N THR A 147 20.46 -0.91 5.54
CA THR A 147 21.83 -0.85 5.02
C THR A 147 22.45 0.50 5.40
N SER A 148 23.74 0.51 5.74
CA SER A 148 24.50 1.74 5.95
C SER A 148 25.12 2.27 4.64
N GLU A 149 25.24 1.42 3.63
CA GLU A 149 25.81 1.75 2.33
C GLU A 149 24.71 1.65 1.27
N HIS A 150 24.25 2.81 0.81
CA HIS A 150 23.27 2.88 -0.26
C HIS A 150 23.94 2.87 -1.64
N HIS A 151 23.18 2.42 -2.63
CA HIS A 151 23.64 2.42 -4.02
C HIS A 151 24.02 3.84 -4.45
N ALA A 152 25.02 3.96 -5.32
CA ALA A 152 25.59 5.25 -5.76
C ALA A 152 26.10 6.16 -4.61
N GLY A 153 26.29 5.64 -3.39
CA GLY A 153 26.82 6.41 -2.26
C GLY A 153 25.89 7.52 -1.77
N VAL A 154 24.59 7.44 -2.06
CA VAL A 154 23.61 8.44 -1.63
C VAL A 154 23.43 8.41 -0.10
N ALA A 155 23.26 9.58 0.51
CA ALA A 155 22.96 9.69 1.94
C ALA A 155 21.50 9.33 2.24
N GLN A 156 21.24 8.74 3.42
CA GLN A 156 19.89 8.36 3.87
C GLN A 156 18.93 9.54 3.86
N GLU A 157 19.37 10.74 4.26
CA GLU A 157 18.51 11.94 4.32
C GLU A 157 18.05 12.39 2.93
N ILE A 158 18.84 12.12 1.89
CA ILE A 158 18.46 12.41 0.50
C ILE A 158 17.42 11.39 0.03
N LEU A 159 17.60 10.10 0.38
CA LEU A 159 16.64 9.06 0.07
C LEU A 159 15.29 9.33 0.77
N ASP A 160 15.29 9.70 2.03
CA ASP A 160 14.07 10.02 2.78
C ASP A 160 13.27 11.13 2.11
N LYS A 161 13.95 12.20 1.67
CA LYS A 161 13.31 13.29 0.90
C LYS A 161 12.70 12.80 -0.41
N ARG A 162 13.39 11.92 -1.14
CA ARG A 162 12.89 11.35 -2.40
C ARG A 162 11.70 10.43 -2.16
N ILE A 163 11.72 9.63 -1.09
CA ILE A 163 10.60 8.76 -0.69
C ILE A 163 9.38 9.59 -0.30
N GLU A 164 9.55 10.64 0.52
CA GLU A 164 8.44 11.53 0.88
C GLU A 164 7.89 12.29 -0.34
N ALA A 165 8.72 12.64 -1.32
CA ALA A 165 8.26 13.24 -2.57
C ALA A 165 7.38 12.30 -3.42
N MET A 166 7.54 10.97 -3.31
CA MET A 166 6.68 10.00 -4.00
C MET A 166 5.31 9.82 -3.33
N LYS A 167 5.18 10.18 -2.04
CA LYS A 167 4.03 9.82 -1.20
C LYS A 167 2.67 10.15 -1.83
N PRO A 168 2.42 11.35 -2.40
CA PRO A 168 1.12 11.64 -3.01
C PRO A 168 0.76 10.67 -4.16
N SER A 169 1.76 10.29 -4.96
CA SER A 169 1.60 9.37 -6.09
C SER A 169 1.39 7.93 -5.61
N ILE A 170 2.08 7.51 -4.54
CA ILE A 170 1.87 6.21 -3.89
C ILE A 170 0.47 6.12 -3.28
N ASP A 171 0.04 7.11 -2.50
CA ASP A 171 -1.28 7.16 -1.86
C ASP A 171 -2.40 7.10 -2.91
N SER A 172 -2.26 7.84 -4.01
CA SER A 172 -3.19 7.83 -5.14
C SER A 172 -3.23 6.46 -5.83
N GLY A 173 -2.08 5.82 -6.00
CA GLY A 173 -1.97 4.47 -6.58
C GLY A 173 -2.63 3.41 -5.71
N ILE A 174 -2.31 3.40 -4.42
CA ILE A 174 -2.90 2.48 -3.44
C ILE A 174 -4.42 2.67 -3.36
N ARG A 175 -4.92 3.91 -3.36
CA ARG A 175 -6.37 4.17 -3.42
C ARG A 175 -7.02 3.51 -4.64
N LYS A 176 -6.44 3.64 -5.84
CA LYS A 176 -6.98 2.98 -7.05
C LYS A 176 -6.89 1.46 -6.99
N PHE A 177 -5.81 0.91 -6.42
CA PHE A 177 -5.72 -0.53 -6.19
C PHE A 177 -6.83 -1.01 -5.28
N THR A 178 -7.06 -0.30 -4.17
CA THR A 178 -8.10 -0.61 -3.19
C THR A 178 -9.48 -0.65 -3.84
N GLN A 179 -9.87 0.42 -4.54
CA GLN A 179 -11.14 0.49 -5.27
C GLN A 179 -11.30 -0.66 -6.27
N THR A 180 -10.23 -1.02 -6.97
CA THR A 180 -10.24 -2.11 -7.95
C THR A 180 -10.36 -3.47 -7.26
N ALA A 181 -9.64 -3.70 -6.17
CA ALA A 181 -9.61 -4.97 -5.48
C ALA A 181 -10.95 -5.25 -4.79
N ILE A 182 -11.51 -4.26 -4.08
CA ILE A 182 -12.81 -4.38 -3.42
C ILE A 182 -13.94 -4.60 -4.44
N ARG A 183 -13.99 -3.79 -5.51
CA ARG A 183 -15.02 -3.94 -6.55
C ARG A 183 -14.97 -5.30 -7.23
N ASN A 184 -13.77 -5.84 -7.48
CA ASN A 184 -13.61 -7.14 -8.13
C ASN A 184 -13.57 -8.31 -7.13
N GLN A 185 -13.59 -8.03 -5.84
CA GLN A 185 -13.36 -9.00 -4.76
C GLN A 185 -12.09 -9.84 -4.95
N SER A 186 -11.06 -9.26 -5.59
CA SER A 186 -9.81 -9.97 -5.89
C SER A 186 -8.67 -9.02 -6.26
N VAL A 187 -7.46 -9.35 -5.82
CA VAL A 187 -6.21 -8.66 -6.18
C VAL A 187 -5.69 -9.06 -7.55
N ALA A 188 -6.14 -10.19 -8.11
CA ALA A 188 -5.67 -10.67 -9.42
C ALA A 188 -5.94 -9.65 -10.55
N ARG A 189 -7.02 -8.86 -10.40
CA ARG A 189 -7.44 -7.84 -11.36
C ARG A 189 -6.90 -6.44 -11.10
N LEU A 190 -5.95 -6.28 -10.16
CA LEU A 190 -5.28 -5.01 -9.95
C LEU A 190 -4.63 -4.50 -11.24
N SER A 191 -4.87 -3.24 -11.55
CA SER A 191 -4.37 -2.54 -12.73
C SER A 191 -3.69 -1.24 -12.34
N MET A 192 -2.62 -0.89 -13.05
CA MET A 192 -1.91 0.37 -12.82
C MET A 192 -2.83 1.58 -13.08
N PRO A 193 -2.72 2.65 -12.28
CA PRO A 193 -3.29 3.95 -12.61
C PRO A 193 -2.87 4.40 -14.02
N ARG A 194 -3.82 4.95 -14.79
CA ARG A 194 -3.49 5.72 -16.01
C ARG A 194 -2.56 6.86 -15.62
N SER A 195 -1.45 7.01 -16.34
CA SER A 195 -0.57 8.16 -16.19
C SER A 195 -1.28 9.42 -16.66
N SER A 196 -1.18 10.50 -15.89
CA SER A 196 -1.58 11.85 -16.32
C SER A 196 -0.62 12.44 -17.34
N SER A 197 0.54 11.81 -17.58
CA SER A 197 1.52 12.22 -18.59
C SER A 197 1.06 11.88 -20.03
N ARG A 198 -0.12 12.37 -20.44
CA ARG A 198 -0.22 12.83 -21.82
C ARG A 198 0.57 14.14 -21.84
N LYS A 199 1.85 14.08 -22.24
CA LYS A 199 2.44 15.25 -22.90
C LYS A 199 1.40 15.69 -23.92
N ALA A 200 0.96 16.93 -23.86
CA ALA A 200 0.23 17.51 -24.98
C ALA A 200 1.12 17.26 -26.20
N ILE A 201 0.62 16.49 -27.16
CA ILE A 201 1.24 16.45 -28.48
C ILE A 201 0.98 17.86 -28.99
N ASP A 202 2.02 18.68 -29.01
CA ASP A 202 1.97 19.98 -29.65
C ASP A 202 1.85 19.70 -31.14
N LEU A 203 0.63 19.76 -31.66
CA LEU A 203 0.29 19.47 -33.06
C LEU A 203 0.66 20.64 -34.00
N ASP A 204 1.28 21.69 -33.47
CA ASP A 204 1.54 22.93 -34.22
C ASP A 204 2.93 22.98 -34.90
N GLU A 205 3.81 21.99 -34.72
CA GLU A 205 5.15 22.00 -35.38
C GLU A 205 5.20 21.32 -36.77
N ASP A 206 4.19 20.55 -37.19
CA ASP A 206 4.24 19.77 -38.45
C ASP A 206 3.46 20.37 -39.64
N LEU A 207 2.96 21.62 -39.55
CA LEU A 207 2.18 22.25 -40.63
C LEU A 207 2.91 23.35 -41.44
N LEU A 208 4.21 23.53 -41.27
CA LEU A 208 5.01 24.50 -42.06
C LEU A 208 6.13 23.88 -42.92
N ALA A 209 6.11 22.57 -43.13
CA ALA A 209 6.93 21.92 -44.15
C ALA A 209 6.03 21.44 -45.32
N GLY A 210 5.65 22.37 -46.19
CA GLY A 210 4.91 22.10 -47.42
C GLY A 210 4.92 23.28 -48.37
#